data_AF-A0A952GDS5-F1
#
_entry.id   AF-A0A952GDS5-F1
#
_cell.length_a   1.000
_cell.length_b   1.000
_cell.length_c   1.000
_cell.angle_alpha   90.00
_cell.angle_beta   90.00
_cell.angle_gamma   90.00
#
_symmetry.space_group_name_H-M   'P 1'
#
loop_
_entity.id
_entity.type
_entity.pdbx_description
1 polymer ?
#
loop_
_entity_poly.entity_id
_entity_poly.type
_entity_poly.pdbx_seq_one_letter_code
_entity_poly.pdbx_strand_id
1 'polypeptide(L)'
;SQMEADRPLTDLLTADYTFLNQRLAEFYGIPGVYGDAFRKISYPSDNPRRGILGQGSVLAVSTYTFHTRTSPTLRGKYILELLGAPPPPPPPSVPALDVTPATAGGKTLTVRQQMEMHRKSPVCASCHVGMDPLGFALENFDAVGKWRTVDIDGTPIDASASLPDGTKFTGSADMRNLLLIRREEFVGAFVNNLLTYALGRGTEYYDMPSERAIMRQAAANDYRWSSLILGVVKSMPFQERMSAPLITAENLPGRNPGHDN
;
A
#
# COMPACT_ATOMS: atom_id res chain seq x y z
N SER A 1 -2.61 -4.37 21.51
CA SER A 1 -2.42 -4.16 20.05
C SER A 1 -1.79 -5.41 19.43
N GLN A 2 -1.58 -5.51 18.10
CA GLN A 2 -0.86 -6.65 17.51
C GLN A 2 0.60 -6.73 17.99
N MET A 3 1.21 -5.57 18.19
CA MET A 3 2.58 -5.42 18.67
C MET A 3 2.73 -5.88 20.13
N GLU A 4 1.82 -5.48 21.02
CA GLU A 4 1.83 -5.93 22.43
C GLU A 4 1.67 -7.45 22.57
N ALA A 5 0.86 -8.05 21.70
CA ALA A 5 0.64 -9.50 21.66
C ALA A 5 1.70 -10.25 20.84
N ASP A 6 2.72 -9.53 20.35
CA ASP A 6 3.80 -10.02 19.49
C ASP A 6 3.32 -10.93 18.35
N ARG A 7 2.26 -10.51 17.66
CA ARG A 7 1.69 -11.28 16.53
C ARG A 7 2.60 -11.24 15.31
N PRO A 8 2.49 -12.20 14.38
CA PRO A 8 3.09 -12.12 13.05
C PRO A 8 2.71 -10.79 12.37
N LEU A 9 3.64 -10.15 11.67
CA LEU A 9 3.34 -8.93 10.88
C LEU A 9 2.24 -9.19 9.84
N THR A 10 2.19 -10.41 9.30
CA THR A 10 1.19 -10.86 8.33
C THR A 10 -0.24 -10.83 8.87
N ASP A 11 -0.45 -10.76 10.20
CA ASP A 11 -1.77 -10.52 10.79
C ASP A 11 -2.36 -9.16 10.36
N LEU A 12 -1.54 -8.19 9.94
CA LEU A 12 -2.04 -6.94 9.35
C LEU A 12 -2.86 -7.21 8.08
N LEU A 13 -2.49 -8.22 7.30
CA LEU A 13 -3.21 -8.58 6.07
C LEU A 13 -4.52 -9.31 6.38
N THR A 14 -4.63 -10.00 7.51
CA THR A 14 -5.75 -10.92 7.80
C THR A 14 -6.63 -10.52 8.96
N ALA A 15 -6.26 -9.44 9.67
CA ALA A 15 -6.93 -8.95 10.88
C ALA A 15 -8.45 -9.06 10.75
N ASP A 16 -9.03 -9.90 11.58
CA ASP A 16 -10.45 -10.19 11.66
C ASP A 16 -11.15 -9.29 12.68
N TYR A 17 -10.58 -8.13 12.98
CA TYR A 17 -11.13 -7.20 13.94
C TYR A 17 -10.80 -5.76 13.56
N THR A 18 -11.55 -4.84 14.17
CA THR A 18 -11.34 -3.40 14.08
C THR A 18 -11.63 -2.75 15.42
N PHE A 19 -11.36 -1.45 15.54
CA PHE A 19 -11.77 -0.64 16.68
C PHE A 19 -12.73 0.45 16.19
N LEU A 20 -13.96 0.46 16.71
CA LEU A 20 -15.00 1.40 16.31
C LEU A 20 -15.72 1.96 17.53
N ASN A 21 -16.19 3.20 17.42
CA ASN A 21 -17.23 3.75 18.27
C ASN A 21 -18.58 3.75 17.52
N GLN A 22 -19.66 4.19 18.18
CA GLN A 22 -21.00 4.17 17.59
C GLN A 22 -21.07 4.92 16.26
N ARG A 23 -20.54 6.15 16.18
CA ARG A 23 -20.57 6.97 14.96
C ARG A 23 -19.92 6.26 13.77
N LEU A 24 -18.78 5.60 13.98
CA LEU A 24 -18.08 4.91 12.90
C LEU A 24 -18.75 3.58 12.53
N ALA A 25 -19.34 2.90 13.51
CA ALA A 25 -20.11 1.69 13.30
C ALA A 25 -21.37 1.97 12.46
N GLU A 26 -22.13 3.02 12.78
CA GLU A 26 -23.27 3.49 11.99
C GLU A 26 -22.84 3.87 10.56
N PHE A 27 -21.73 4.60 10.43
CA PHE A 27 -21.20 5.01 9.13
C PHE A 27 -20.88 3.82 8.20
N TYR A 28 -20.36 2.73 8.76
CA TYR A 28 -20.00 1.52 8.01
C TYR A 28 -21.05 0.41 8.05
N GLY A 29 -22.21 0.62 8.69
CA GLY A 29 -23.30 -0.35 8.77
C GLY A 29 -23.00 -1.55 9.68
N ILE A 30 -22.22 -1.36 10.74
CA ILE A 30 -21.85 -2.41 11.70
C ILE A 30 -22.77 -2.29 12.93
N PRO A 31 -23.68 -3.25 13.16
CA PRO A 31 -24.62 -3.18 14.28
C PRO A 31 -23.95 -3.52 15.62
N GLY A 32 -24.61 -3.18 16.73
CA GLY A 32 -24.22 -3.63 18.07
C GLY A 32 -23.12 -2.82 18.76
N VAL A 33 -22.80 -1.62 18.28
CA VAL A 33 -21.82 -0.71 18.90
C VAL A 33 -22.52 0.56 19.39
N TYR A 34 -22.33 0.90 20.67
CA TYR A 34 -23.01 2.03 21.32
C TYR A 34 -22.03 2.88 22.15
N GLY A 35 -22.20 4.20 22.09
CA GLY A 35 -21.37 5.18 22.79
C GLY A 35 -20.09 5.61 22.05
N ASP A 36 -19.39 6.58 22.63
CA ASP A 36 -18.29 7.30 21.98
C ASP A 36 -16.92 6.61 22.09
N ALA A 37 -16.78 5.69 23.04
CA ALA A 37 -15.54 4.96 23.26
C ALA A 37 -15.29 3.93 22.14
N PHE A 38 -14.04 3.86 21.66
CA PHE A 38 -13.62 2.83 20.72
C PHE A 38 -13.61 1.45 21.40
N ARG A 39 -14.16 0.45 20.72
CA ARG A 39 -14.22 -0.93 21.17
C ARG A 39 -13.74 -1.86 20.09
N LYS A 40 -13.07 -2.95 20.50
CA LYS A 40 -12.68 -4.01 19.59
C LYS A 40 -13.91 -4.76 19.12
N ILE A 41 -14.11 -4.85 17.81
CA ILE A 41 -15.18 -5.61 17.16
C ILE A 41 -14.56 -6.63 16.23
N SER A 42 -15.02 -7.88 16.32
CA SER A 42 -14.60 -8.95 15.41
C SER A 42 -15.49 -8.96 14.17
N TYR A 43 -14.88 -9.23 13.03
CA TYR A 43 -15.52 -9.41 11.76
C TYR A 43 -15.77 -10.91 11.49
N PRO A 44 -16.93 -11.25 10.90
CA PRO A 44 -17.15 -12.55 10.28
C PRO A 44 -16.08 -12.90 9.24
N SER A 45 -15.86 -14.19 9.01
CA SER A 45 -14.78 -14.67 8.13
C SER A 45 -14.88 -14.17 6.69
N ASP A 46 -16.09 -13.96 6.20
CA ASP A 46 -16.48 -13.49 4.86
C ASP A 46 -16.51 -11.96 4.74
N ASN A 47 -16.28 -11.22 5.84
CA ASN A 47 -16.34 -9.77 5.79
C ASN A 47 -15.22 -9.19 4.90
N PRO A 48 -15.54 -8.34 3.91
CA PRO A 48 -14.55 -7.82 2.98
C PRO A 48 -13.58 -6.80 3.62
N ARG A 49 -13.89 -6.29 4.81
CA ARG A 49 -13.08 -5.30 5.54
C ARG A 49 -11.91 -5.89 6.34
N ARG A 50 -11.75 -7.20 6.33
CA ARG A 50 -10.68 -7.86 7.08
C ARG A 50 -9.31 -7.43 6.54
N GLY A 51 -8.39 -7.16 7.46
CA GLY A 51 -7.03 -6.75 7.14
C GLY A 51 -6.88 -5.30 6.68
N ILE A 52 -5.65 -4.92 6.38
CA ILE A 52 -5.23 -3.55 6.05
C ILE A 52 -5.92 -3.02 4.79
N LEU A 53 -6.23 -3.88 3.80
CA LEU A 53 -6.91 -3.48 2.57
C LEU A 53 -8.37 -3.03 2.80
N GLY A 54 -8.98 -3.45 3.91
CA GLY A 54 -10.33 -3.07 4.29
C GLY A 54 -10.40 -1.86 5.23
N GLN A 55 -9.25 -1.31 5.62
CA GLN A 55 -9.16 -0.22 6.59
C GLN A 55 -9.56 1.11 5.94
N GLY A 56 -10.50 1.83 6.57
CA GLY A 56 -11.00 3.10 6.04
C GLY A 56 -9.92 4.16 5.79
N SER A 57 -8.89 4.23 6.64
CA SER A 57 -7.77 5.14 6.44
C SER A 57 -6.96 4.80 5.20
N VAL A 58 -6.68 3.51 4.97
CA VAL A 58 -5.97 3.01 3.79
C VAL A 58 -6.78 3.29 2.52
N LEU A 59 -8.08 3.01 2.57
CA LEU A 59 -9.00 3.26 1.44
C LEU A 59 -9.12 4.76 1.12
N ALA A 60 -9.05 5.63 2.13
CA ALA A 60 -9.09 7.08 1.94
C ALA A 60 -7.80 7.62 1.32
N VAL A 61 -6.63 7.25 1.85
CA VAL A 61 -5.33 7.76 1.35
C VAL A 61 -4.94 7.20 -0.01
N SER A 62 -5.48 6.03 -0.39
CA SER A 62 -5.25 5.40 -1.69
C SER A 62 -6.20 5.90 -2.79
N THR A 63 -6.85 7.05 -2.60
CA THR A 63 -7.74 7.67 -3.59
C THR A 63 -7.42 9.15 -3.79
N TYR A 64 -7.98 9.76 -4.83
CA TYR A 64 -7.92 11.21 -5.00
C TYR A 64 -8.94 11.89 -4.08
N THR A 65 -8.47 12.42 -2.96
CA THR A 65 -9.29 13.04 -1.90
C THR A 65 -10.17 14.20 -2.38
N PHE A 66 -9.84 14.79 -3.53
CA PHE A 66 -10.49 16.01 -4.05
C PHE A 66 -11.80 15.76 -4.83
N HIS A 67 -12.16 14.51 -5.17
CA HIS A 67 -13.27 14.24 -6.10
C HIS A 67 -14.27 13.18 -5.64
N THR A 68 -14.23 12.72 -4.39
CA THR A 68 -15.15 11.68 -3.84
C THR A 68 -15.23 10.39 -4.68
N ARG A 69 -14.21 10.13 -5.51
CA ARG A 69 -14.14 8.97 -6.42
C ARG A 69 -12.99 8.05 -6.06
N THR A 70 -13.17 6.78 -6.37
CA THR A 70 -12.13 5.76 -6.25
C THR A 70 -11.05 5.94 -7.32
N SER A 71 -9.86 5.39 -7.07
CA SER A 71 -8.77 5.34 -8.05
C SER A 71 -8.12 3.95 -8.02
N PRO A 72 -8.46 3.07 -8.98
CA PRO A 72 -7.80 1.77 -9.12
C PRO A 72 -6.28 1.91 -9.27
N THR A 73 -5.81 2.94 -9.98
CA THR A 73 -4.38 3.21 -10.15
C THR A 73 -3.69 3.51 -8.82
N LEU A 74 -4.23 4.43 -8.00
CA LEU A 74 -3.62 4.76 -6.71
C LEU A 74 -3.72 3.61 -5.69
N ARG A 75 -4.82 2.85 -5.71
CA ARG A 75 -4.98 1.63 -4.91
C ARG A 75 -3.98 0.55 -5.31
N GLY A 76 -3.80 0.34 -6.61
CA GLY A 76 -2.81 -0.57 -7.14
C GLY A 76 -1.39 -0.15 -6.77
N LYS A 77 -1.07 1.14 -6.89
CA LYS A 77 0.20 1.72 -6.43
C LYS A 77 0.43 1.42 -4.96
N TYR A 78 -0.56 1.65 -4.11
CA TYR A 78 -0.45 1.38 -2.68
C TYR A 78 -0.18 -0.12 -2.40
N ILE A 79 -0.87 -1.02 -3.10
CA ILE A 79 -0.62 -2.48 -2.97
C ILE A 79 0.80 -2.84 -3.42
N LEU A 80 1.31 -2.24 -4.49
CA LEU A 80 2.68 -2.44 -4.96
C LEU A 80 3.72 -1.89 -3.96
N GLU A 81 3.44 -0.75 -3.33
CA GLU A 81 4.27 -0.19 -2.25
C GLU A 81 4.32 -1.12 -1.03
N LEU A 82 3.19 -1.75 -0.66
CA LEU A 82 3.18 -2.77 0.38
C LEU A 82 4.07 -3.98 0.05
N LEU A 83 4.32 -4.25 -1.22
CA LEU A 83 5.19 -5.34 -1.69
C LEU A 83 6.62 -4.89 -1.99
N GLY A 84 6.97 -3.63 -1.72
CA GLY A 84 8.32 -3.10 -1.97
C GLY A 84 8.64 -2.96 -3.47
N ALA A 85 7.62 -2.91 -4.32
CA ALA A 85 7.75 -2.80 -5.76
C ALA A 85 7.00 -1.57 -6.31
N PRO A 86 7.25 -0.35 -5.77
CA PRO A 86 6.52 0.85 -6.19
C PRO A 86 6.63 1.07 -7.70
N PRO A 87 5.54 1.45 -8.38
CA PRO A 87 5.59 1.75 -9.81
C PRO A 87 6.49 2.96 -10.09
N PRO A 88 7.09 3.06 -11.30
CA PRO A 88 7.88 4.23 -11.67
C PRO A 88 7.03 5.50 -11.63
N PRO A 89 7.64 6.69 -11.43
CA PRO A 89 6.91 7.95 -11.47
C PRO A 89 6.22 8.14 -12.83
N PRO A 90 5.05 8.80 -12.86
CA PRO A 90 4.34 9.03 -14.10
C PRO A 90 5.20 9.86 -15.07
N PRO A 91 5.12 9.64 -16.40
CA PRO A 91 5.89 10.40 -17.35
C PRO A 91 5.50 11.90 -17.32
N PRO A 92 6.45 12.85 -17.41
CA PRO A 92 6.18 14.29 -17.26
C PRO A 92 5.18 14.89 -18.26
N SER A 93 5.01 14.23 -19.41
CA SER A 93 4.22 14.72 -20.55
C SER A 93 2.79 14.15 -20.61
N VAL A 94 2.38 13.31 -19.65
CA VAL A 94 1.02 12.75 -19.64
C VAL A 94 0.10 13.74 -18.91
N PRO A 95 -0.93 14.30 -19.58
CA PRO A 95 -1.92 15.13 -18.91
C PRO A 95 -2.56 14.34 -17.77
N ALA A 96 -2.85 15.00 -16.66
CA ALA A 96 -3.68 14.39 -15.63
C ALA A 96 -4.97 13.86 -16.27
N LEU A 97 -5.40 12.66 -15.88
CA LEU A 97 -6.71 12.14 -16.28
C LEU A 97 -7.77 13.21 -15.99
N ASP A 98 -8.53 13.59 -17.02
CA ASP A 98 -9.62 14.54 -16.85
C ASP A 98 -10.61 13.94 -15.84
N VAL A 99 -10.76 14.64 -14.71
CA VAL A 99 -11.53 14.21 -13.55
C VAL A 99 -13.03 14.49 -13.71
N THR A 100 -13.43 15.14 -14.80
CA THR A 100 -14.84 15.24 -15.16
C THR A 100 -15.42 13.84 -15.39
N PRO A 101 -16.66 13.55 -14.94
CA PRO A 101 -17.31 12.29 -15.28
C PRO A 101 -17.34 12.18 -16.81
N ALA A 102 -16.48 11.34 -17.37
CA ALA A 102 -16.44 11.14 -18.80
C ALA A 102 -17.81 10.62 -19.23
N THR A 103 -18.46 11.37 -20.12
CA THR A 103 -19.74 10.95 -20.71
C THR A 103 -19.47 10.40 -22.09
N ALA A 104 -19.88 9.16 -22.34
CA ALA A 104 -19.90 8.60 -23.69
C ALA A 104 -21.35 8.22 -24.02
N GLY A 105 -21.87 8.71 -25.14
CA GLY A 105 -23.24 8.42 -25.58
C GLY A 105 -24.33 8.87 -24.58
N GLY A 106 -24.09 9.95 -23.82
CA GLY A 106 -25.04 10.49 -22.84
C GLY A 106 -25.09 9.76 -21.49
N LYS A 107 -24.21 8.78 -21.25
CA LYS A 107 -24.09 8.08 -19.97
C LYS A 107 -22.77 8.42 -19.28
N THR A 108 -22.81 8.58 -17.96
CA THR A 108 -21.61 8.68 -17.12
C THR A 108 -20.89 7.34 -17.12
N LEU A 109 -19.61 7.33 -17.50
CA LEU A 109 -18.80 6.13 -17.50
C LEU A 109 -18.38 5.74 -16.07
N THR A 110 -18.37 4.43 -15.79
CA THR A 110 -17.73 3.85 -14.60
C THR A 110 -16.24 4.15 -14.58
N VAL A 111 -15.62 4.10 -13.40
CA VAL A 111 -14.17 4.30 -13.26
C VAL A 111 -13.38 3.25 -14.07
N ARG A 112 -13.89 2.01 -14.12
CA ARG A 112 -13.32 0.93 -14.93
C ARG A 112 -13.35 1.26 -16.42
N GLN A 113 -14.50 1.65 -16.96
CA GLN A 113 -14.63 2.00 -18.38
C GLN A 113 -13.73 3.17 -18.78
N GLN A 114 -13.62 4.19 -17.92
CA GLN A 114 -12.71 5.31 -18.13
C GLN A 114 -11.25 4.83 -18.21
N MET A 115 -10.83 3.95 -17.30
CA MET A 115 -9.49 3.40 -17.29
C MET A 115 -9.20 2.50 -18.49
N GLU A 116 -10.15 1.66 -18.88
CA GLU A 116 -10.03 0.81 -20.08
C GLU A 116 -9.90 1.67 -21.35
N MET A 117 -10.65 2.77 -21.44
CA MET A 117 -10.51 3.73 -22.53
C MET A 117 -9.14 4.41 -22.52
N HIS A 118 -8.67 4.86 -21.35
CA HIS A 118 -7.35 5.47 -21.18
C HIS A 118 -6.20 4.53 -21.58
N ARG A 119 -6.34 3.24 -21.26
CA ARG A 119 -5.34 2.19 -21.56
C ARG A 119 -5.37 1.67 -22.99
N LYS A 120 -6.25 2.17 -23.87
CA LYS A 120 -6.17 1.86 -25.30
C LYS A 120 -4.85 2.34 -25.93
N SER A 121 -4.22 3.35 -25.34
CA SER A 121 -2.86 3.75 -25.72
C SER A 121 -1.84 2.71 -25.26
N PRO A 122 -1.02 2.13 -26.15
CA PRO A 122 0.04 1.19 -25.78
C PRO A 122 1.03 1.77 -24.76
N VAL A 123 1.26 3.09 -24.81
CA VAL A 123 2.17 3.80 -23.90
C VAL A 123 1.62 3.85 -22.47
N CYS A 124 0.31 4.01 -22.30
CA CYS A 124 -0.32 4.00 -20.97
C CYS A 124 -0.47 2.55 -20.46
N ALA A 125 -0.82 1.62 -21.35
CA ALA A 125 -1.02 0.22 -20.98
C ALA A 125 0.23 -0.44 -20.38
N SER A 126 1.43 -0.11 -20.89
CA SER A 126 2.70 -0.72 -20.46
C SER A 126 2.96 -0.56 -18.96
N CYS A 127 2.66 0.60 -18.39
CA CYS A 127 2.81 0.86 -16.95
C CYS A 127 1.58 0.41 -16.14
N HIS A 128 0.37 0.57 -16.70
CA HIS A 128 -0.87 0.30 -15.96
C HIS A 128 -1.21 -1.19 -15.83
N VAL A 129 -0.70 -2.06 -16.70
CA VAL A 129 -1.03 -3.50 -16.71
C VAL A 129 -0.67 -4.22 -15.41
N GLY A 130 0.38 -3.79 -14.72
CA GLY A 130 0.79 -4.36 -13.42
C GLY A 130 0.13 -3.71 -12.20
N MET A 131 -0.54 -2.56 -12.37
CA MET A 131 -0.98 -1.72 -11.26
C MET A 131 -2.52 -1.69 -11.15
N ASP A 132 -3.23 -1.33 -12.21
CA ASP A 132 -4.68 -1.15 -12.14
C ASP A 132 -5.45 -2.42 -11.77
N PRO A 133 -5.07 -3.64 -12.26
CA PRO A 133 -5.70 -4.87 -11.80
C PRO A 133 -5.75 -4.97 -10.28
N LEU A 134 -4.64 -4.66 -9.61
CA LEU A 134 -4.54 -4.75 -8.15
C LEU A 134 -5.55 -3.83 -7.46
N GLY A 135 -5.72 -2.61 -7.98
CA GLY A 135 -6.68 -1.66 -7.43
C GLY A 135 -8.14 -2.01 -7.73
N PHE A 136 -8.44 -2.67 -8.85
CA PHE A 136 -9.79 -3.14 -9.15
C PHE A 136 -10.32 -4.09 -8.09
N ALA A 137 -9.46 -4.88 -7.44
CA ALA A 137 -9.86 -5.75 -6.32
C ALA A 137 -10.54 -5.00 -5.17
N LEU A 138 -10.32 -3.69 -5.05
CA LEU A 138 -10.86 -2.85 -3.99
C LEU A 138 -12.01 -1.96 -4.46
N GLU A 139 -12.49 -2.07 -5.71
CA GLU A 139 -13.49 -1.14 -6.24
C GLU A 139 -14.84 -1.20 -5.54
N ASN A 140 -15.18 -2.32 -4.88
CA ASN A 140 -16.36 -2.38 -4.02
C ASN A 140 -16.27 -1.44 -2.80
N PHE A 141 -15.11 -0.89 -2.49
CA PHE A 141 -14.98 0.20 -1.51
C PHE A 141 -15.04 1.55 -2.21
N ASP A 142 -15.93 2.44 -1.76
CA ASP A 142 -15.93 3.84 -2.19
C ASP A 142 -14.71 4.62 -1.65
N ALA A 143 -14.63 5.92 -1.95
CA ALA A 143 -13.48 6.76 -1.56
C ALA A 143 -13.26 6.88 -0.05
N VAL A 144 -14.29 6.68 0.77
CA VAL A 144 -14.22 6.73 2.25
C VAL A 144 -14.33 5.32 2.86
N GLY A 145 -14.26 4.31 2.01
CA GLY A 145 -14.25 2.90 2.36
C GLY A 145 -15.61 2.31 2.67
N LYS A 146 -16.75 2.90 2.28
CA LYS A 146 -18.04 2.19 2.35
C LYS A 146 -18.15 1.13 1.27
N TRP A 147 -18.82 0.03 1.60
CA TRP A 147 -19.04 -1.05 0.65
C TRP A 147 -20.18 -0.71 -0.32
N ARG A 148 -19.99 -1.03 -1.59
CA ARG A 148 -20.95 -0.81 -2.69
C ARG A 148 -20.93 -1.99 -3.65
N THR A 149 -22.08 -2.26 -4.27
CA THR A 149 -22.28 -3.33 -5.26
C THR A 149 -22.59 -2.80 -6.66
N VAL A 150 -22.94 -1.52 -6.77
CA VAL A 150 -23.24 -0.83 -8.03
C VAL A 150 -22.42 0.46 -8.15
N ASP A 151 -22.08 0.84 -9.37
CA ASP A 151 -21.39 2.08 -9.68
C ASP A 151 -22.40 3.24 -9.88
N ILE A 152 -21.89 4.44 -10.17
CA ILE A 152 -22.69 5.68 -10.29
C ILE A 152 -23.77 5.61 -11.37
N ASP A 153 -23.60 4.76 -12.38
CA ASP A 153 -24.55 4.54 -13.47
C ASP A 153 -25.53 3.39 -13.19
N GLY A 154 -25.46 2.77 -12.00
CA GLY A 154 -26.26 1.61 -11.60
C GLY A 154 -25.72 0.26 -12.09
N THR A 155 -24.60 0.24 -12.82
CA THR A 155 -23.98 -1.01 -13.30
C THR A 155 -23.37 -1.78 -12.12
N PRO A 156 -23.51 -3.12 -12.05
CA PRO A 156 -22.81 -3.92 -11.05
C PRO A 156 -21.29 -3.70 -11.08
N ILE A 157 -20.68 -3.56 -9.92
CA ILE A 157 -19.23 -3.39 -9.81
C ILE A 157 -18.55 -4.72 -10.10
N ASP A 158 -17.68 -4.72 -11.11
CA ASP A 158 -16.74 -5.80 -11.37
C ASP A 158 -15.40 -5.50 -10.69
N ALA A 159 -15.09 -6.22 -9.61
CA ALA A 159 -13.80 -6.17 -8.91
C ALA A 159 -12.81 -7.24 -9.37
N SER A 160 -13.16 -8.03 -10.40
CA SER A 160 -12.29 -9.06 -10.93
C SER A 160 -11.19 -8.47 -11.81
N ALA A 161 -10.03 -9.12 -11.81
CA ALA A 161 -8.97 -8.83 -12.76
C ALA A 161 -7.99 -10.01 -12.90
N SER A 162 -7.02 -9.84 -13.80
CA SER A 162 -5.93 -10.79 -14.00
C SER A 162 -4.60 -10.04 -14.03
N LEU A 163 -3.58 -10.63 -13.40
CA LEU A 163 -2.21 -10.15 -13.46
C LEU A 163 -1.51 -10.61 -14.75
N PRO A 164 -0.37 -9.98 -15.13
CA PRO A 164 0.40 -10.38 -16.32
C PRO A 164 0.88 -11.84 -16.30
N ASP A 165 1.04 -12.43 -15.11
CA ASP A 165 1.42 -13.84 -14.92
C ASP A 165 0.24 -14.81 -15.08
N GLY A 166 -0.97 -14.31 -15.33
CA GLY A 166 -2.20 -15.08 -15.47
C GLY A 166 -2.97 -15.32 -14.17
N THR A 167 -2.47 -14.86 -13.01
CA THR A 167 -3.15 -14.96 -11.72
C THR A 167 -4.47 -14.19 -11.76
N LYS A 168 -5.58 -14.84 -11.39
CA LYS A 168 -6.93 -14.26 -11.38
C LYS A 168 -7.43 -14.03 -9.96
N PHE A 169 -8.23 -13.00 -9.76
CA PHE A 169 -8.91 -12.71 -8.50
C PHE A 169 -10.23 -11.98 -8.76
N THR A 170 -11.13 -12.03 -7.78
CA THR A 170 -12.50 -11.51 -7.89
C THR A 170 -12.84 -10.41 -6.88
N GLY A 171 -11.89 -10.01 -6.04
CA GLY A 171 -12.07 -8.90 -5.10
C GLY A 171 -11.04 -8.88 -3.97
N SER A 172 -11.36 -8.12 -2.91
CA SER A 172 -10.44 -7.82 -1.81
C SER A 172 -10.01 -9.06 -1.02
N ALA A 173 -10.90 -10.04 -0.87
CA ALA A 173 -10.61 -11.29 -0.16
C ALA A 173 -9.53 -12.12 -0.89
N ASP A 174 -9.65 -12.24 -2.22
CA ASP A 174 -8.66 -12.92 -3.05
C ASP A 174 -7.34 -12.13 -3.07
N MET A 175 -7.41 -10.80 -3.18
CA MET A 175 -6.22 -9.94 -3.14
C MET A 175 -5.43 -10.11 -1.84
N ARG A 176 -6.13 -10.17 -0.70
CA ARG A 176 -5.51 -10.50 0.58
C ARG A 176 -4.80 -11.86 0.55
N ASN A 177 -5.43 -12.88 -0.03
CA ASN A 177 -4.81 -14.20 -0.15
C ASN A 177 -3.56 -14.17 -1.05
N LEU A 178 -3.58 -13.37 -2.12
CA LEU A 178 -2.40 -13.15 -2.97
C LEU A 178 -1.26 -12.48 -2.18
N LEU A 179 -1.56 -11.49 -1.35
CA LEU A 179 -0.54 -10.86 -0.49
C LEU A 179 0.04 -11.83 0.54
N LEU A 180 -0.75 -12.80 1.03
CA LEU A 180 -0.24 -13.84 1.93
C LEU A 180 0.69 -14.85 1.23
N ILE A 181 0.41 -15.14 -0.04
CA ILE A 181 1.32 -15.94 -0.87
C ILE A 181 2.65 -15.19 -1.03
N ARG A 182 2.59 -13.87 -1.27
CA ARG A 182 3.73 -12.95 -1.40
C ARG A 182 4.19 -12.34 -0.07
N ARG A 183 3.94 -13.02 1.07
CA ARG A 183 4.19 -12.45 2.41
C ARG A 183 5.65 -12.05 2.64
N GLU A 184 6.61 -12.74 2.04
CA GLU A 184 8.03 -12.40 2.20
C GLU A 184 8.36 -11.05 1.59
N GLU A 185 7.73 -10.70 0.47
CA GLU A 185 7.87 -9.39 -0.17
C GLU A 185 7.22 -8.29 0.69
N PHE A 186 6.05 -8.58 1.25
CA PHE A 186 5.38 -7.68 2.19
C PHE A 186 6.23 -7.42 3.45
N VAL A 187 6.79 -8.47 4.05
CA VAL A 187 7.66 -8.34 5.21
C VAL A 187 8.98 -7.65 4.84
N GLY A 188 9.55 -7.97 3.68
CA GLY A 188 10.76 -7.31 3.17
C GLY A 188 10.56 -5.80 3.00
N ALA A 189 9.47 -5.40 2.37
CA ALA A 189 9.08 -4.00 2.24
C ALA A 189 8.91 -3.31 3.60
N PHE A 190 8.31 -4.01 4.57
CA PHE A 190 8.21 -3.50 5.94
C PHE A 190 9.58 -3.33 6.60
N VAL A 191 10.49 -4.31 6.50
CA VAL A 191 11.85 -4.22 7.04
C VAL A 191 12.61 -3.06 6.40
N ASN A 192 12.49 -2.90 5.08
CA ASN A 192 13.11 -1.80 4.33
C ASN A 192 12.61 -0.42 4.82
N ASN A 193 11.30 -0.26 4.97
CA ASN A 193 10.69 0.96 5.51
C ASN A 193 11.09 1.21 6.96
N LEU A 194 11.16 0.17 7.79
CA LEU A 194 11.56 0.28 9.19
C LEU A 194 13.04 0.65 9.33
N LEU A 195 13.92 0.09 8.50
CA LEU A 195 15.32 0.48 8.39
C LEU A 195 15.43 1.94 7.95
N THR A 196 14.71 2.33 6.89
CA THR A 196 14.72 3.71 6.39
C THR A 196 14.33 4.70 7.49
N TYR A 197 13.27 4.39 8.25
CA TYR A 197 12.85 5.18 9.39
C TYR A 197 13.91 5.22 10.50
N ALA A 198 14.49 4.07 10.86
CA ALA A 198 15.45 3.96 11.94
C ALA A 198 16.80 4.66 11.62
N LEU A 199 17.21 4.67 10.35
CA LEU A 199 18.46 5.26 9.90
C LEU A 199 18.32 6.75 9.55
N GLY A 200 17.11 7.21 9.20
CA GLY A 200 16.85 8.57 8.71
C GLY A 200 17.34 8.82 7.28
N ARG A 201 17.60 7.75 6.52
CA ARG A 201 17.99 7.76 5.10
C ARG A 201 17.41 6.53 4.40
N GLY A 202 17.29 6.56 3.08
CA GLY A 202 16.98 5.36 2.30
C GLY A 202 18.04 4.28 2.49
N THR A 203 17.62 3.02 2.39
CA THR A 203 18.53 1.88 2.32
C THR A 203 19.29 1.86 1.00
N GLU A 204 20.56 1.50 1.04
CA GLU A 204 21.44 1.41 -0.12
C GLU A 204 21.86 -0.04 -0.38
N TYR A 205 22.55 -0.28 -1.50
CA TYR A 205 22.99 -1.63 -1.89
C TYR A 205 23.80 -2.35 -0.78
N TYR A 206 24.55 -1.61 0.03
CA TYR A 206 25.36 -2.14 1.12
C TYR A 206 24.55 -2.49 2.38
N ASP A 207 23.30 -2.02 2.51
CA ASP A 207 22.39 -2.41 3.59
C ASP A 207 21.67 -3.75 3.29
N MET A 208 21.60 -4.15 2.02
CA MET A 208 20.89 -5.36 1.58
C MET A 208 21.33 -6.67 2.27
N PRO A 209 22.62 -6.90 2.61
CA PRO A 209 23.01 -8.05 3.43
C PRO A 209 22.34 -8.06 4.81
N SER A 210 22.18 -6.89 5.44
CA SER A 210 21.52 -6.74 6.74
C SER A 210 20.02 -6.99 6.62
N GLU A 211 19.36 -6.45 5.60
CA GLU A 211 17.95 -6.73 5.32
C GLU A 211 17.69 -8.24 5.16
N ARG A 212 18.49 -8.93 4.32
CA ARG A 212 18.39 -10.38 4.14
C ARG A 212 18.68 -11.16 5.43
N ALA A 213 19.59 -10.68 6.28
CA ALA A 213 19.87 -11.31 7.57
C ALA A 213 18.66 -11.19 8.52
N ILE A 214 18.05 -10.01 8.61
CA ILE A 214 16.84 -9.76 9.40
C ILE A 214 15.70 -10.67 8.92
N MET A 215 15.45 -10.70 7.61
CA MET A 215 14.41 -11.53 7.01
C MET A 215 14.57 -13.02 7.36
N ARG A 216 15.80 -13.56 7.23
CA ARG A 216 16.08 -14.97 7.58
C ARG A 216 15.90 -15.26 9.07
N GLN A 217 16.33 -14.36 9.95
CA GLN A 217 16.19 -14.53 11.40
C GLN A 217 14.73 -14.42 11.85
N ALA A 218 13.98 -13.49 11.26
CA ALA A 218 12.57 -13.28 11.56
C ALA A 218 11.69 -14.44 11.02
N ALA A 219 12.07 -15.08 9.91
CA ALA A 219 11.36 -16.24 9.38
C ALA A 219 11.27 -17.40 10.39
N ALA A 220 12.32 -17.63 11.19
CA ALA A 220 12.31 -18.65 12.25
C ALA A 220 11.31 -18.34 13.38
N ASN A 221 10.83 -17.10 13.46
CA ASN A 221 9.87 -16.62 14.45
C ASN A 221 8.56 -16.14 13.79
N ASP A 222 8.23 -16.65 12.60
CA ASP A 222 7.01 -16.31 11.86
C ASP A 222 6.81 -14.79 11.64
N TYR A 223 7.91 -14.06 11.45
CA TYR A 223 7.91 -12.61 11.19
C TYR A 223 7.13 -11.79 12.24
N ARG A 224 7.23 -12.18 13.52
CA ARG A 224 6.65 -11.43 14.64
C ARG A 224 7.22 -10.02 14.76
N TRP A 225 6.41 -9.10 15.27
CA TRP A 225 6.81 -7.71 15.50
C TRP A 225 8.15 -7.59 16.24
N SER A 226 8.31 -8.30 17.36
CA SER A 226 9.53 -8.28 18.16
C SER A 226 10.75 -8.75 17.37
N SER A 227 10.60 -9.82 16.58
CA SER A 227 11.68 -10.40 15.78
C SER A 227 12.19 -9.43 14.70
N LEU A 228 11.27 -8.72 14.03
CA LEU A 228 11.61 -7.73 13.00
C LEU A 228 12.25 -6.49 13.62
N ILE A 229 11.68 -5.97 14.70
CA ILE A 229 12.20 -4.78 15.41
C ILE A 229 13.58 -5.07 15.99
N LEU A 230 13.76 -6.20 16.68
CA LEU A 230 15.06 -6.60 17.22
C LEU A 230 16.07 -6.88 16.12
N GLY A 231 15.64 -7.45 14.98
CA GLY A 231 16.49 -7.63 13.81
C GLY A 231 17.07 -6.30 13.32
N VAL A 232 16.22 -5.28 13.17
CA VAL A 232 16.67 -3.92 12.80
C VAL A 232 17.59 -3.34 13.86
N VAL A 233 17.22 -3.38 15.14
CA VAL A 233 18.03 -2.83 16.23
C VAL A 233 19.39 -3.51 16.33
N LYS A 234 19.49 -4.81 16.09
CA LYS A 234 20.76 -5.57 16.14
C LYS A 234 21.55 -5.51 14.83
N SER A 235 21.03 -4.87 13.79
CA SER A 235 21.70 -4.79 12.50
C SER A 235 22.89 -3.83 12.52
N MET A 236 23.90 -4.13 11.71
CA MET A 236 25.09 -3.27 11.58
C MET A 236 24.74 -1.83 11.17
N PRO A 237 23.85 -1.56 10.17
CA PRO A 237 23.49 -0.19 9.81
C PRO A 237 22.93 0.63 10.98
N PHE A 238 22.20 -0.01 11.89
CA PHE A 238 21.61 0.66 13.05
C PHE A 238 22.63 0.89 14.18
N GLN A 239 23.43 -0.12 14.51
CA GLN A 239 24.40 -0.07 15.62
C GLN A 239 25.58 0.85 15.29
N GLU A 240 26.09 0.75 14.07
CA GLU A 240 27.33 1.41 13.65
C GLU A 240 27.04 2.68 12.87
N ARG A 241 26.01 3.46 13.28
CA ARG A 241 25.46 4.61 12.55
C ARG A 241 26.59 5.39 11.89
N MET A 242 26.81 5.12 10.59
CA MET A 242 27.88 5.76 9.85
C MET A 242 27.43 7.20 9.70
N SER A 243 27.94 8.06 10.59
CA SER A 243 27.90 9.50 10.39
C SER A 243 28.46 9.71 9.01
N ALA A 244 27.68 10.28 8.08
CA ALA A 244 28.29 10.84 6.88
C ALA A 244 29.44 11.72 7.38
N PRO A 245 30.68 11.55 6.88
CA PRO A 245 31.77 12.40 7.32
C PRO A 245 31.29 13.84 7.20
N LEU A 246 31.37 14.60 8.29
CA LEU A 246 31.05 16.02 8.24
C LEU A 246 31.81 16.60 7.05
N ILE A 247 31.12 17.28 6.14
CA ILE A 247 31.79 18.10 5.15
C ILE A 247 32.47 19.22 5.95
N THR A 248 33.72 18.99 6.34
CA THR A 248 34.61 20.04 6.82
C THR A 248 35.03 20.88 5.63
N ALA A 249 35.43 22.12 5.87
CA ALA A 249 35.89 23.03 4.82
C ALA A 249 37.08 22.48 3.98
N GLU A 250 37.67 21.36 4.38
CA GLU A 250 38.72 20.62 3.69
C GLU A 250 38.22 19.65 2.61
N ASN A 251 36.95 19.22 2.66
CA ASN A 251 36.37 18.25 1.72
C ASN A 251 35.36 18.86 0.73
N LEU A 252 35.45 20.16 0.47
CA LEU A 252 34.70 20.81 -0.60
C LEU A 252 35.27 20.37 -1.97
N PRO A 253 34.48 19.74 -2.85
CA PRO A 253 34.91 19.50 -4.22
C PRO A 253 35.08 20.84 -4.93
N GLY A 254 36.34 21.25 -5.16
CA GLY A 254 36.67 22.46 -5.94
C GLY A 254 37.78 23.36 -5.41
N ARG A 255 38.38 23.09 -4.24
CA ARG A 255 39.51 23.90 -3.75
C ARG A 255 40.84 23.36 -4.27
N ASN A 256 41.26 23.87 -5.43
CA ASN A 256 42.58 23.60 -5.99
C ASN A 256 43.64 24.37 -5.16
N PRO A 257 44.63 23.71 -4.52
CA PRO A 257 45.68 24.42 -3.79
C PRO A 257 46.81 24.74 -4.78
N GLY A 258 46.89 26.01 -5.19
CA GLY A 258 48.07 26.49 -5.90
C GLY A 258 47.74 27.55 -6.95
N HIS A 259 47.93 28.81 -6.59
CA HIS A 259 48.85 29.71 -7.28
C HIS A 259 48.90 31.05 -6.52
N ASP A 260 49.85 31.13 -5.59
CA ASP A 260 50.44 32.41 -5.20
C ASP A 260 51.57 32.70 -6.18
N ASN A 261 51.33 33.67 -7.07
CA ASN A 261 52.26 34.72 -7.56
C ASN A 261 51.62 35.48 -8.72
#